data_AF-A0AB39UGL4-F1
#
_entry.id   AF-A0AB39UGL4-F1
#
_cell.length_a   1.000
_cell.length_b   1.000
_cell.length_c   1.000
_cell.angle_alpha   90.00
_cell.angle_beta   90.00
_cell.angle_gamma   90.00
#
_symmetry.space_group_name_H-M   'P 1'
#
loop_
_entity.id
_entity.type
_entity.pdbx_description
1 polymer ?
#
loop_
_entity_poly.entity_id
_entity_poly.type
_entity_poly.pdbx_seq_one_letter_code
_entity_poly.pdbx_strand_id
1 'polypeptide(L)'
;MLSDDSIVAIVTAVIGSGGLGGLTGWFSQHLARRRTAITREDLKPIEGKLDRDFEHFHALDEQMRDIKLIVLRQCLFARPRDQNAFTSALESGEEYLRMGGNGVGHIRLDQLKREYEIRDRLDDWNPKHEVMPE
;
A
#
# COMPACT_ATOMS: atom_id res chain seq x y z
N MET A 1 -75.14 17.34 8.50
CA MET A 1 -73.83 18.01 8.56
C MET A 1 -72.99 17.30 9.60
N LEU A 2 -72.07 16.43 9.16
CA LEU A 2 -71.03 15.92 10.05
C LEU A 2 -70.06 17.09 10.28
N SER A 3 -69.87 17.47 11.53
CA SER A 3 -68.94 18.55 11.93
C SER A 3 -67.52 18.19 11.48
N ASP A 4 -66.76 19.18 10.98
CA ASP A 4 -65.36 19.00 10.57
C ASP A 4 -64.49 18.37 11.67
N ASP A 5 -64.83 18.63 12.95
CA ASP A 5 -64.17 18.04 14.12
C ASP A 5 -64.30 16.51 14.17
N SER A 6 -65.41 15.96 13.67
CA SER A 6 -65.65 14.51 13.66
C SER A 6 -64.80 13.81 12.59
N ILE A 7 -64.56 14.47 11.45
CA ILE A 7 -63.72 13.92 10.37
C ILE A 7 -62.25 13.94 10.79
N VAL A 8 -61.78 15.04 11.40
CA VAL A 8 -60.41 15.16 11.89
C VAL A 8 -60.12 14.14 13.01
N ALA A 9 -61.07 13.91 13.92
CA ALA A 9 -60.93 12.91 14.98
C ALA A 9 -60.80 11.48 14.43
N ILE A 10 -61.58 11.12 13.41
CA ILE A 10 -61.53 9.79 12.79
C ILE A 10 -60.21 9.59 12.02
N VAL A 11 -59.77 10.59 11.25
CA VAL A 11 -58.49 10.51 10.52
C VAL A 11 -57.31 10.42 11.48
N THR A 12 -57.33 11.17 12.59
CA THR A 12 -56.27 11.13 13.60
C THR A 12 -56.26 9.80 14.35
N ALA A 13 -57.43 9.21 14.64
CA ALA A 13 -57.53 7.91 15.26
C ALA A 13 -57.05 6.76 14.35
N VAL A 14 -57.33 6.84 13.05
CA VAL A 14 -56.88 5.84 12.05
C VAL A 14 -55.37 5.92 11.81
N ILE A 15 -54.80 7.12 11.75
CA ILE A 15 -53.36 7.32 11.63
C ILE A 15 -52.64 6.88 12.93
N GLY A 16 -53.23 7.15 14.09
CA GLY A 16 -52.67 6.79 15.40
C GLY A 16 -52.68 5.29 15.72
N SER A 17 -53.65 4.52 15.20
CA SER A 17 -53.86 3.12 15.61
C SER A 17 -53.49 2.06 14.56
N GLY A 18 -53.46 2.40 13.26
CA GLY A 18 -53.21 1.42 12.19
C GLY A 18 -51.78 1.34 11.64
N GLY A 19 -51.06 2.47 11.59
CA GLY A 19 -49.77 2.56 10.88
C GLY A 19 -48.53 2.22 11.71
N LEU A 20 -48.57 2.51 13.02
CA LEU A 20 -47.37 2.45 13.88
C LEU A 20 -47.00 1.03 14.33
N GLY A 21 -47.98 0.13 14.51
CA GLY A 21 -47.72 -1.26 14.89
C GLY A 21 -47.04 -2.07 13.77
N GLY A 22 -47.50 -1.88 12.53
CA GLY A 22 -46.89 -2.52 11.37
C GLY A 22 -45.49 -1.97 11.06
N LEU A 23 -45.28 -0.65 11.23
CA LEU A 23 -43.98 -0.03 11.04
C LEU A 23 -42.98 -0.42 12.12
N THR A 24 -43.36 -0.44 13.41
CA THR A 24 -42.46 -0.89 14.49
C THR A 24 -42.15 -2.39 14.37
N GLY A 25 -43.13 -3.21 13.98
CA GLY A 25 -42.93 -4.63 13.64
C GLY A 25 -41.96 -4.82 12.48
N TRP A 26 -42.18 -4.13 11.35
CA TRP A 26 -41.30 -4.16 10.18
C TRP A 26 -39.90 -3.64 10.50
N PHE A 27 -39.78 -2.53 11.24
CA PHE A 27 -38.50 -1.93 11.61
C PHE A 27 -37.73 -2.81 12.60
N SER A 28 -38.41 -3.42 13.58
CA SER A 28 -37.79 -4.38 14.50
C SER A 28 -37.34 -5.64 13.76
N GLN A 29 -38.12 -6.13 12.81
CA GLN A 29 -37.77 -7.31 12.01
C GLN A 29 -36.66 -6.97 11.00
N HIS A 30 -36.60 -5.75 10.47
CA HIS A 30 -35.53 -5.27 9.60
C HIS A 30 -34.22 -5.08 10.37
N LEU A 31 -34.28 -4.57 11.61
CA LEU A 31 -33.13 -4.48 12.50
C LEU A 31 -32.70 -5.85 13.04
N ALA A 32 -33.62 -6.77 13.30
CA ALA A 32 -33.32 -8.14 13.69
C ALA A 32 -32.62 -8.91 12.56
N ARG A 33 -33.01 -8.67 11.29
CA ARG A 33 -32.29 -9.20 10.12
C ARG A 33 -30.86 -8.65 9.97
N ARG A 34 -30.56 -7.48 10.55
CA ARG A 34 -29.18 -6.93 10.61
C ARG A 34 -28.42 -7.31 11.89
N ARG A 35 -29.12 -7.81 12.91
CA ARG A 35 -28.57 -8.34 14.17
C ARG A 35 -28.61 -9.86 14.21
N THR A 36 -28.46 -10.54 13.08
CA THR A 36 -28.04 -11.94 13.13
C THR A 36 -26.64 -11.90 13.73
N ALA A 37 -26.55 -12.25 15.01
CA ALA A 37 -25.31 -12.28 15.75
C ALA A 37 -24.30 -13.04 14.89
N ILE A 38 -23.21 -12.36 14.48
CA ILE A 38 -22.12 -12.97 13.73
C ILE A 38 -21.71 -14.19 14.55
N THR A 39 -22.07 -15.37 14.08
CA THR A 39 -21.82 -16.58 14.85
C THR A 39 -20.35 -16.93 14.68
N ARG A 40 -19.76 -17.64 15.66
CA ARG A 40 -18.37 -18.11 15.55
C ARG A 40 -18.13 -18.91 14.26
N GLU A 41 -19.17 -19.50 13.69
CA GLU A 41 -19.12 -20.25 12.43
C GLU A 41 -19.00 -19.33 11.21
N ASP A 42 -19.56 -18.11 11.26
CA ASP A 42 -19.40 -17.08 10.23
C ASP A 42 -18.01 -16.40 10.28
N LEU A 43 -17.34 -16.42 11.44
CA LEU A 43 -15.99 -15.87 11.64
C LEU A 43 -14.87 -16.78 11.11
N LYS A 44 -14.98 -18.10 11.28
CA LYS A 44 -13.99 -19.08 10.79
C LYS A 44 -13.59 -18.93 9.31
N PRO A 45 -14.51 -18.73 8.35
CA PRO A 45 -14.14 -18.55 6.95
C PRO A 45 -13.49 -17.19 6.68
N ILE A 46 -13.69 -16.18 7.56
CA ILE A 46 -13.02 -14.89 7.48
C ILE A 46 -11.60 -15.01 8.03
N GLU A 47 -11.42 -15.67 9.18
CA GLU A 47 -10.10 -15.98 9.75
C GLU A 47 -9.24 -16.77 8.75
N GLY A 48 -9.78 -17.84 8.15
CA GLY A 48 -9.05 -18.62 7.16
C GLY A 48 -8.78 -17.91 5.81
N LYS A 49 -9.50 -16.82 5.52
CA LYS A 49 -9.15 -15.92 4.39
C LYS A 49 -8.04 -14.98 4.79
N LEU A 50 -8.12 -14.40 5.99
CA LEU A 50 -7.14 -13.47 6.51
C LEU A 50 -5.76 -14.12 6.64
N ASP A 51 -5.69 -15.35 7.19
CA ASP A 51 -4.44 -16.12 7.29
C ASP A 51 -3.82 -16.37 5.92
N ARG A 52 -4.64 -16.76 4.93
CA ARG A 52 -4.20 -16.98 3.54
C ARG A 52 -3.71 -15.69 2.87
N ASP A 53 -4.41 -14.58 3.11
CA ASP A 53 -4.02 -13.28 2.58
C ASP A 53 -2.70 -12.81 3.21
N PHE A 54 -2.50 -13.04 4.52
CA PHE A 54 -1.23 -12.78 5.20
C PHE A 54 -0.08 -13.61 4.63
N GLU A 55 -0.27 -14.91 4.43
CA GLU A 55 0.73 -15.78 3.78
C GLU A 55 1.06 -15.28 2.37
N HIS A 56 0.04 -14.87 1.60
CA HIS A 56 0.24 -14.33 0.26
C HIS A 56 1.01 -12.99 0.29
N PHE A 57 0.69 -12.09 1.20
CA PHE A 57 1.42 -10.83 1.37
C PHE A 57 2.88 -11.05 1.77
N HIS A 58 3.15 -12.00 2.67
CA HIS A 58 4.53 -12.36 3.01
C HIS A 58 5.31 -12.88 1.80
N ALA A 59 4.70 -13.74 1.00
CA ALA A 59 5.33 -14.25 -0.23
C ALA A 59 5.56 -13.14 -1.27
N LEU A 60 4.68 -12.14 -1.34
CA LEU A 60 4.85 -10.97 -2.20
C LEU A 60 5.95 -10.03 -1.70
N ASP A 61 6.07 -9.84 -0.39
CA ASP A 61 7.11 -8.99 0.21
C ASP A 61 8.51 -9.54 -0.08
N GLU A 62 8.69 -10.86 0.04
CA GLU A 62 9.94 -11.54 -0.32
C GLU A 62 10.28 -11.36 -1.80
N GLN A 63 9.31 -11.55 -2.70
CA GLN A 63 9.49 -11.30 -4.14
C GLN A 63 9.83 -9.84 -4.44
N MET A 64 9.18 -8.90 -3.75
CA MET A 64 9.43 -7.47 -3.96
C MET A 64 10.83 -7.07 -3.48
N ARG A 65 11.30 -7.69 -2.38
CA ARG A 65 12.67 -7.54 -1.90
C ARG A 65 13.69 -8.02 -2.95
N ASP A 66 13.46 -9.18 -3.56
CA ASP A 66 14.34 -9.72 -4.60
C ASP A 66 14.35 -8.84 -5.85
N ILE A 67 13.19 -8.39 -6.30
CA ILE A 67 13.07 -7.47 -7.44
C ILE A 67 13.83 -6.17 -7.15
N LYS A 68 13.67 -5.62 -5.94
CA LYS A 68 14.36 -4.40 -5.53
C LYS A 68 15.88 -4.58 -5.53
N LEU A 69 16.39 -5.72 -5.05
CA LEU A 69 17.82 -6.05 -5.15
C LEU A 69 18.32 -6.10 -6.60
N ILE A 70 17.54 -6.68 -7.52
CA ILE A 70 17.88 -6.73 -8.94
C ILE A 70 17.95 -5.33 -9.54
N VAL A 71 16.94 -4.49 -9.28
CA VAL A 71 16.87 -3.12 -9.80
C VAL A 71 18.03 -2.27 -9.26
N LEU A 72 18.28 -2.31 -7.95
CA LEU A 72 19.38 -1.57 -7.34
C LEU A 72 20.74 -1.99 -7.91
N ARG A 73 20.93 -3.31 -8.16
CA ARG A 73 22.12 -3.80 -8.85
C ARG A 73 22.20 -3.25 -10.28
N GLN A 74 21.11 -3.21 -11.04
CA GLN A 74 21.14 -2.64 -12.39
C GLN A 74 21.52 -1.14 -12.35
N CYS A 75 20.99 -0.39 -11.40
CA CYS A 75 21.34 1.02 -11.20
C CYS A 75 22.82 1.21 -10.84
N LEU A 76 23.36 0.42 -9.91
CA LEU A 76 24.77 0.48 -9.50
C LEU A 76 25.75 0.17 -10.66
N PHE A 77 25.37 -0.76 -11.54
CA PHE A 77 26.21 -1.18 -12.66
C PHE A 77 26.00 -0.35 -13.94
N ALA A 78 24.99 0.52 -13.97
CA ALA A 78 24.82 1.45 -15.07
C ALA A 78 26.03 2.41 -15.14
N ARG A 79 26.45 2.75 -16.36
CA ARG A 79 27.51 3.75 -16.56
C ARG A 79 26.87 5.14 -16.44
N PRO A 80 27.24 5.95 -15.43
CA PRO A 80 26.71 7.30 -15.30
C PRO A 80 27.18 8.20 -16.44
N ARG A 81 26.38 9.19 -16.78
CA ARG A 81 26.66 10.14 -17.88
C ARG A 81 26.85 11.58 -17.44
N ASP A 82 26.48 11.88 -16.20
CA ASP A 82 26.53 13.19 -15.59
C ASP A 82 26.61 13.05 -14.06
N GLN A 83 26.80 14.16 -13.36
CA GLN A 83 26.91 14.21 -11.90
C GLN A 83 25.69 13.58 -11.20
N ASN A 84 24.48 13.88 -11.66
CA ASN A 84 23.25 13.38 -11.03
C ASN A 84 23.13 11.86 -11.16
N ALA A 85 23.49 11.32 -12.33
CA ALA A 85 23.54 9.89 -12.56
C ALA A 85 24.57 9.20 -11.66
N PHE A 86 25.71 9.85 -11.37
CA PHE A 86 26.68 9.33 -10.41
C PHE A 86 26.11 9.27 -9.01
N THR A 87 25.53 10.37 -8.52
CA THR A 87 24.92 10.44 -7.18
C THR A 87 23.82 9.39 -7.04
N SER A 88 22.94 9.26 -8.04
CA SER A 88 21.87 8.27 -8.04
C SER A 88 22.41 6.82 -8.03
N ALA A 89 23.50 6.56 -8.75
CA ALA A 89 24.14 5.24 -8.75
C ALA A 89 24.85 4.94 -7.42
N LEU A 90 25.45 5.95 -6.76
CA LEU A 90 26.00 5.83 -5.41
C LEU A 90 24.91 5.51 -4.38
N GLU A 91 23.80 6.26 -4.38
CA GLU A 91 22.65 6.02 -3.51
C GLU A 91 22.06 4.62 -3.71
N SER A 92 21.88 4.22 -4.97
CA SER A 92 21.41 2.89 -5.33
C SER A 92 22.38 1.79 -4.85
N GLY A 93 23.69 2.05 -4.93
CA GLY A 93 24.72 1.15 -4.43
C GLY A 93 24.72 1.00 -2.92
N GLU A 94 24.61 2.09 -2.18
CA GLU A 94 24.51 2.05 -0.71
C GLU A 94 23.27 1.28 -0.25
N GLU A 95 22.11 1.51 -0.89
CA GLU A 95 20.90 0.75 -0.59
C GLU A 95 21.02 -0.72 -1.01
N TYR A 96 21.67 -1.02 -2.14
CA TYR A 96 21.94 -2.39 -2.58
C TYR A 96 22.74 -3.17 -1.52
N LEU A 97 23.80 -2.56 -0.98
CA LEU A 97 24.63 -3.19 0.05
C LEU A 97 23.86 -3.35 1.37
N ARG A 98 23.07 -2.35 1.77
CA ARG A 98 22.21 -2.41 2.96
C ARG A 98 21.22 -3.57 2.90
N MET A 99 20.71 -3.89 1.71
CA MET A 99 19.77 -4.99 1.50
C MET A 99 20.42 -6.39 1.45
N GLY A 100 21.75 -6.48 1.54
CA GLY A 100 22.51 -7.74 1.46
C GLY A 100 23.18 -7.98 0.10
N GLY A 101 23.56 -6.91 -0.61
CA GLY A 101 24.28 -6.99 -1.88
C GLY A 101 25.57 -7.82 -1.81
N ASN A 102 26.03 -8.29 -2.98
CA ASN A 102 27.18 -9.20 -3.06
C ASN A 102 28.54 -8.47 -3.13
N GLY A 103 29.63 -9.22 -3.02
CA GLY A 103 31.01 -8.71 -3.08
C GLY A 103 31.35 -7.91 -4.35
N VAL A 104 30.76 -8.26 -5.50
CA VAL A 104 30.98 -7.50 -6.75
C VAL A 104 30.34 -6.12 -6.66
N GLY A 105 29.19 -6.01 -5.98
CA GLY A 105 28.56 -4.73 -5.71
C GLY A 105 29.42 -3.82 -4.83
N HIS A 106 30.06 -4.37 -3.79
CA HIS A 106 31.01 -3.61 -2.96
C HIS A 106 32.14 -3.02 -3.80
N ILE A 107 32.79 -3.86 -4.61
CA ILE A 107 33.90 -3.43 -5.47
C ILE A 107 33.44 -2.34 -6.45
N ARG A 108 32.26 -2.52 -7.06
CA ARG A 108 31.72 -1.54 -8.00
C ARG A 108 31.40 -0.22 -7.32
N LEU A 109 30.82 -0.24 -6.12
CA LEU A 109 30.54 0.97 -5.37
C LEU A 109 31.81 1.72 -5.01
N ASP A 110 32.86 1.02 -4.57
CA ASP A 110 34.15 1.64 -4.26
C ASP A 110 34.82 2.26 -5.48
N GLN A 111 34.73 1.59 -6.64
CA GLN A 111 35.17 2.17 -7.92
C GLN A 111 34.38 3.44 -8.25
N LEU A 112 33.07 3.42 -8.06
CA LEU A 112 32.19 4.54 -8.36
C LEU A 112 32.46 5.74 -7.45
N LYS A 113 32.73 5.50 -6.16
CA LYS A 113 33.13 6.53 -5.19
C LYS A 113 34.45 7.19 -5.57
N ARG A 114 35.47 6.39 -5.90
CA ARG A 114 36.75 6.93 -6.37
C ARG A 114 36.60 7.76 -7.65
N GLU A 115 35.83 7.25 -8.61
CA GLU A 115 35.58 7.99 -9.85
C GLU A 115 34.85 9.32 -9.58
N TYR A 116 33.84 9.30 -8.69
CA TYR A 116 33.14 10.50 -8.27
C TYR A 116 34.08 11.53 -7.65
N GLU A 117 34.93 11.12 -6.70
CA GLU A 117 35.89 12.01 -6.04
C GLU A 117 36.88 12.65 -7.01
N ILE A 118 37.36 11.90 -8.01
CA ILE A 118 38.26 12.43 -9.03
C ILE A 118 37.52 13.44 -9.92
N ARG A 119 36.31 13.09 -10.38
CA ARG A 119 35.49 13.96 -11.24
C ARG A 119 35.08 15.24 -10.55
N ASP A 120 34.71 15.16 -9.28
CA ASP A 120 34.35 16.30 -8.45
C ASP A 120 35.55 17.25 -8.27
N ARG A 121 36.75 16.70 -8.04
CA ARG A 121 37.99 17.48 -7.95
C ARG A 121 38.36 18.18 -9.27
N LEU A 122 38.17 17.50 -10.39
CA LEU A 122 38.49 18.02 -11.73
C LEU A 122 37.38 18.89 -12.32
N ASP A 123 36.21 18.96 -11.66
CA ASP A 123 34.96 19.50 -12.20
C ASP A 123 34.64 18.97 -13.61
N ASP A 124 34.92 17.68 -13.83
CA ASP A 124 34.79 17.02 -15.13
C ASP A 124 33.84 15.83 -15.07
N TRP A 125 32.60 16.10 -15.44
CA TRP A 125 31.53 15.11 -15.49
C TRP A 125 31.38 14.45 -16.86
N ASN A 126 32.29 14.69 -17.81
CA ASN A 126 32.21 14.08 -19.13
C ASN A 126 32.54 12.58 -19.07
N PRO A 127 31.58 11.68 -19.36
CA PRO A 127 31.79 10.24 -19.21
C PRO A 127 32.75 9.65 -20.26
N LYS A 128 33.13 10.42 -21.28
CA LYS A 128 34.12 10.04 -22.29
C LYS A 128 35.55 10.29 -21.84
N HIS A 129 35.76 11.20 -20.88
CA HIS A 129 37.07 11.43 -20.33
C HIS A 129 37.40 10.29 -19.37
N GLU A 130 38.52 9.63 -19.65
CA GLU A 130 38.99 8.50 -18.89
C GLU A 130 39.72 9.04 -17.65
N VAL A 131 39.09 8.87 -16.49
CA VAL A 131 39.66 9.23 -15.19
C VAL A 131 40.36 8.00 -14.64
N MET A 132 41.69 7.97 -14.76
CA MET A 132 42.49 6.89 -14.19
C MET A 132 42.75 7.16 -12.71
N PRO A 133 42.59 6.16 -11.83
CA PRO A 133 43.08 6.26 -10.47
C PRO A 133 44.61 6.26 -10.49
N GLU A 134 45.22 7.16 -9.72
CA GLU A 134 46.67 7.21 -9.47
C GLU A 134 47.15 5.99 -8.66
#